data_AF-A8U655-F1
#
_entry.id   AF-A8U655-F1
#
_cell.length_a   1.000
_cell.length_b   1.000
_cell.length_c   1.000
_cell.angle_alpha   90.00
_cell.angle_beta   90.00
_cell.angle_gamma   90.00
#
_symmetry.space_group_name_H-M   'P 1'
#
loop_
_entity.id
_entity.type
_entity.pdbx_description
1 polymer ?
#
loop_
_entity_poly.entity_id
_entity_poly.type
_entity_poly.pdbx_seq_one_letter_code
_entity_poly.pdbx_strand_id
1 'polypeptide(L)'
;MVKLNKKRGLFLGVCASLIILAGCGNNEDTADKASSSVASSEVASSVAESTEVVTTASISNDPADVVAGLSADGTWIYAITDDVVVPEDIIVSGTFYDKNDESGDIYRKLALYSQDEDRNVTAEFTLEAPKMIVESPNFKIQNGTFVGDVVVKAEGFQLADSKVEGNVTFDSQELMDSAVLDAGTVTGETTVAK
;
A
#
# COMPACT_ATOMS: atom_id res chain seq x y z
N MET A 1 46.14 -20.33 14.03
CA MET A 1 45.96 -21.76 13.68
C MET A 1 44.87 -21.82 12.60
N VAL A 2 45.22 -22.45 11.47
CA VAL A 2 44.42 -22.85 10.29
C VAL A 2 43.68 -21.78 9.47
N LYS A 3 44.26 -21.56 8.28
CA LYS A 3 43.70 -20.98 7.04
C LYS A 3 43.18 -22.15 6.16
N LEU A 4 42.33 -21.82 5.17
CA LEU A 4 41.94 -22.62 3.98
C LEU A 4 40.78 -23.62 4.17
N ASN A 5 39.70 -23.57 3.38
CA ASN A 5 39.56 -24.20 2.04
C ASN A 5 38.15 -23.89 1.46
N LYS A 6 37.73 -24.02 0.18
CA LYS A 6 38.28 -24.16 -1.19
C LYS A 6 37.16 -24.80 -2.05
N LYS A 7 36.85 -24.21 -3.23
CA LYS A 7 36.21 -24.80 -4.46
C LYS A 7 34.69 -25.10 -4.43
N ARG A 8 33.90 -24.46 -5.32
CA ARG A 8 33.57 -24.76 -6.75
C ARG A 8 32.56 -25.92 -6.93
N GLY A 9 31.36 -25.57 -7.39
CA GLY A 9 30.40 -26.48 -8.02
C GLY A 9 29.78 -25.80 -9.25
N LEU A 10 30.14 -26.31 -10.42
CA LEU A 10 29.61 -26.00 -11.75
C LEU A 10 28.56 -27.08 -12.04
N PHE A 11 27.34 -26.72 -12.46
CA PHE A 11 26.46 -27.65 -13.17
C PHE A 11 25.79 -26.96 -14.36
N LEU A 12 26.12 -27.49 -15.53
CA LEU A 12 25.55 -27.24 -16.85
C LEU A 12 24.20 -27.99 -16.96
N GLY A 13 23.19 -27.34 -17.52
CA GLY A 13 21.92 -27.96 -17.89
C GLY A 13 21.32 -27.28 -19.11
N VAL A 14 21.82 -27.67 -20.29
CA VAL A 14 21.30 -27.31 -21.62
C VAL A 14 20.10 -28.20 -21.93
N CYS A 15 18.99 -27.62 -22.38
CA CYS A 15 18.11 -28.26 -23.36
C CYS A 15 17.48 -27.18 -24.25
N ALA A 16 17.82 -27.25 -25.52
CA ALA A 16 17.45 -26.33 -26.56
C ALA A 16 16.16 -26.78 -27.26
N SER A 17 15.37 -25.76 -27.66
CA SER A 17 14.70 -25.60 -28.96
C SER A 17 13.59 -26.58 -29.38
N LEU A 18 12.42 -26.06 -29.79
CA LEU A 18 12.11 -25.74 -31.20
C LEU A 18 10.65 -25.27 -31.39
N ILE A 19 10.50 -24.47 -32.45
CA ILE A 19 9.41 -23.58 -32.89
C ILE A 19 8.36 -24.35 -33.71
N ILE A 20 7.09 -23.91 -33.73
CA ILE A 20 6.32 -23.91 -34.98
C ILE A 20 5.44 -22.65 -35.08
N LEU A 21 5.61 -21.95 -36.20
CA LEU A 21 4.82 -20.83 -36.70
C LEU A 21 3.98 -21.33 -37.88
N ALA A 22 2.66 -21.10 -37.86
CA ALA A 22 1.74 -21.14 -39.00
C ALA A 22 0.47 -20.36 -38.57
N GLY A 23 -0.17 -19.45 -39.31
CA GLY A 23 -0.07 -19.04 -40.71
C GLY A 23 -1.48 -19.04 -41.34
N CYS A 24 -1.95 -17.86 -41.81
CA CYS A 24 -3.09 -17.59 -42.73
C CYS A 24 -4.52 -17.89 -42.17
N GLY A 25 -5.61 -17.23 -42.56
CA GLY A 25 -5.95 -16.41 -43.74
C GLY A 25 -7.43 -16.68 -44.09
N ASN A 26 -8.15 -15.67 -44.60
CA ASN A 26 -9.61 -15.52 -44.65
C ASN A 26 -10.35 -16.25 -45.81
N ASN A 27 -11.63 -16.62 -45.55
CA ASN A 27 -12.86 -16.61 -46.40
C ASN A 27 -13.15 -17.60 -47.58
N GLU A 28 -14.47 -17.86 -47.73
CA GLU A 28 -15.30 -18.42 -48.84
C GLU A 28 -15.48 -19.96 -48.92
N ASP A 29 -16.64 -20.51 -48.48
CA ASP A 29 -17.93 -20.80 -49.18
C ASP A 29 -17.99 -22.27 -49.67
N THR A 30 -19.06 -23.08 -49.61
CA THR A 30 -20.50 -22.87 -49.40
C THR A 30 -21.21 -24.25 -49.23
N ALA A 31 -22.46 -24.21 -48.74
CA ALA A 31 -23.58 -25.19 -48.88
C ALA A 31 -23.57 -26.44 -47.96
N ASP A 32 -24.65 -26.85 -47.29
CA ASP A 32 -26.07 -26.47 -47.18
C ASP A 32 -26.61 -27.39 -46.05
N LYS A 33 -27.56 -27.08 -45.15
CA LYS A 33 -28.99 -26.86 -45.39
C LYS A 33 -29.75 -26.67 -44.05
N ALA A 34 -30.86 -25.93 -44.16
CA ALA A 34 -32.00 -25.75 -43.23
C ALA A 34 -31.92 -24.48 -42.34
N SER A 35 -32.50 -23.33 -42.71
CA SER A 35 -33.94 -22.96 -42.80
C SER A 35 -34.65 -23.10 -41.43
N SER A 36 -35.28 -22.10 -40.81
CA SER A 36 -35.53 -20.68 -41.09
C SER A 36 -36.08 -20.00 -39.82
N SER A 37 -36.03 -18.66 -39.81
CA SER A 37 -36.84 -17.67 -39.08
C SER A 37 -36.60 -17.36 -37.59
N VAL A 38 -35.88 -16.25 -37.39
CA VAL A 38 -36.14 -15.07 -36.52
C VAL A 38 -37.31 -15.09 -35.52
N ALA A 39 -37.02 -14.71 -34.27
CA ALA A 39 -37.74 -13.65 -33.53
C ALA A 39 -37.04 -13.29 -32.19
N SER A 40 -36.61 -12.03 -32.12
CA SER A 40 -36.58 -11.06 -31.00
C SER A 40 -36.52 -11.47 -29.50
N SER A 41 -35.65 -10.72 -28.82
CA SER A 41 -35.81 -10.06 -27.51
C SER A 41 -35.68 -10.86 -26.20
N GLU A 42 -34.77 -10.32 -25.38
CA GLU A 42 -34.89 -10.10 -23.92
C GLU A 42 -34.55 -11.20 -22.89
N VAL A 43 -33.58 -10.80 -22.05
CA VAL A 43 -33.45 -11.01 -20.59
C VAL A 43 -33.29 -12.44 -20.09
N ALA A 44 -32.03 -12.76 -19.76
CA ALA A 44 -31.71 -13.40 -18.48
C ALA A 44 -30.35 -12.85 -18.01
N SER A 45 -30.43 -11.74 -17.30
CA SER A 45 -29.33 -11.15 -16.55
C SER A 45 -28.92 -12.12 -15.44
N SER A 46 -27.87 -12.90 -15.65
CA SER A 46 -27.08 -13.45 -14.56
C SER A 46 -26.01 -12.41 -14.22
N VAL A 47 -26.38 -11.48 -13.33
CA VAL A 47 -25.41 -10.64 -12.63
C VAL A 47 -24.59 -11.58 -11.75
N ALA A 48 -23.48 -12.05 -12.29
CA ALA A 48 -22.32 -12.29 -11.46
C ALA A 48 -21.78 -10.89 -11.17
N GLU A 49 -22.00 -10.38 -9.97
CA GLU A 49 -21.13 -9.34 -9.43
C GLU A 49 -19.73 -9.96 -9.37
N SER A 50 -18.97 -9.83 -10.44
CA SER A 50 -17.54 -9.66 -10.31
C SER A 50 -17.38 -8.29 -9.66
N THR A 51 -17.38 -8.26 -8.33
CA THR A 51 -16.76 -7.15 -7.61
C THR A 51 -15.30 -7.18 -8.04
N GLU A 52 -14.99 -6.42 -9.07
CA GLU A 52 -13.63 -6.19 -9.53
C GLU A 52 -12.86 -5.63 -8.32
N VAL A 53 -12.03 -6.47 -7.71
CA VAL A 53 -11.12 -6.06 -6.65
C VAL A 53 -10.08 -5.14 -7.29
N VAL A 54 -10.35 -3.84 -7.25
CA VAL A 54 -9.38 -2.82 -7.63
C VAL A 54 -8.26 -2.87 -6.58
N THR A 55 -7.09 -3.33 -6.99
CA THR A 55 -5.92 -3.36 -6.11
C THR A 55 -5.37 -1.95 -5.98
N THR A 56 -5.55 -1.32 -4.82
CA THR A 56 -4.87 -0.06 -4.48
C THR A 56 -3.36 -0.29 -4.38
N ALA A 57 -2.56 0.61 -4.98
CA ALA A 57 -1.11 0.52 -4.90
C ALA A 57 -0.63 0.70 -3.45
N SER A 58 0.33 -0.11 -3.01
CA SER A 58 0.96 0.03 -1.68
C SER A 58 2.22 0.91 -1.69
N ILE A 59 2.68 1.31 -2.88
CA ILE A 59 3.82 2.21 -3.08
C ILE A 59 3.50 3.10 -4.28
N SER A 60 3.36 4.40 -4.06
CA SER A 60 3.21 5.40 -5.13
C SER A 60 3.51 6.79 -4.56
N ASN A 61 4.09 7.65 -5.38
CA ASN A 61 4.37 9.06 -5.04
C ASN A 61 3.30 10.01 -5.59
N ASP A 62 2.25 9.48 -6.24
CA ASP A 62 1.12 10.30 -6.69
C ASP A 62 0.27 10.72 -5.48
N PRO A 63 -0.04 12.02 -5.30
CA PRO A 63 -0.85 12.49 -4.17
C PRO A 63 -2.22 11.80 -4.05
N ALA A 64 -2.88 11.48 -5.17
CA ALA A 64 -4.18 10.81 -5.14
C ALA A 64 -4.06 9.35 -4.67
N ASP A 65 -2.98 8.67 -5.07
CA ASP A 65 -2.70 7.32 -4.59
C ASP A 65 -2.36 7.32 -3.09
N VAL A 66 -1.70 8.37 -2.57
CA VAL A 66 -1.43 8.50 -1.12
C VAL A 66 -2.75 8.57 -0.35
N VAL A 67 -3.68 9.42 -0.79
CA VAL A 67 -4.99 9.57 -0.15
C VAL A 67 -5.78 8.26 -0.24
N ALA A 68 -5.85 7.64 -1.42
CA ALA A 68 -6.55 6.37 -1.60
C ALA A 68 -5.93 5.24 -0.77
N GLY A 69 -4.60 5.14 -0.78
CA GLY A 69 -3.85 4.10 -0.07
C GLY A 69 -3.91 4.21 1.44
N LEU A 70 -4.11 5.40 2.00
CA LEU A 70 -4.31 5.65 3.44
C LEU A 70 -5.77 5.51 3.91
N SER A 71 -6.72 5.45 2.98
CA SER A 71 -8.14 5.27 3.28
C SER A 71 -8.49 3.83 3.73
N ALA A 72 -9.75 3.62 4.13
CA ALA A 72 -10.28 2.32 4.53
C ALA A 72 -10.23 1.25 3.42
N ASP A 73 -10.24 1.66 2.14
CA ASP A 73 -10.10 0.77 0.98
C ASP A 73 -8.62 0.59 0.54
N GLY A 74 -7.70 1.09 1.36
CA GLY A 74 -6.27 1.09 1.11
C GLY A 74 -5.59 -0.25 1.44
N THR A 75 -4.32 -0.15 1.84
CA THR A 75 -3.46 -1.32 2.10
C THR A 75 -2.88 -1.26 3.51
N TRP A 76 -2.56 -2.40 4.12
CA TRP A 76 -1.96 -2.43 5.47
C TRP A 76 -0.60 -1.66 5.57
N ILE A 77 0.16 -1.60 4.47
CA ILE A 77 1.34 -0.73 4.30
C ILE A 77 1.13 0.19 3.11
N TYR A 78 1.42 1.47 3.30
CA TYR A 78 1.61 2.43 2.21
C TYR A 78 3.02 3.03 2.29
N ALA A 79 3.67 3.27 1.16
CA ALA A 79 5.01 3.87 1.11
C ALA A 79 5.14 4.94 0.02
N ILE A 80 5.96 5.95 0.30
CA ILE A 80 6.47 6.88 -0.70
C ILE A 80 7.99 6.72 -0.81
N THR A 81 8.53 7.00 -1.99
CA THR A 81 9.95 6.91 -2.34
C THR A 81 10.49 8.21 -2.92
N ASP A 82 9.74 9.30 -2.77
CA ASP A 82 10.11 10.69 -3.07
C ASP A 82 9.28 11.61 -2.17
N ASP A 83 9.61 12.90 -2.13
CA ASP A 83 8.82 13.90 -1.42
C ASP A 83 7.46 14.09 -2.11
N VAL A 84 6.37 14.16 -1.32
CA VAL A 84 5.00 14.30 -1.82
C VAL A 84 4.28 15.42 -1.09
N VAL A 85 3.55 16.24 -1.85
CA VAL A 85 2.66 17.27 -1.32
C VAL A 85 1.22 16.90 -1.67
N VAL A 86 0.38 16.73 -0.64
CA VAL A 86 -1.06 16.50 -0.75
C VAL A 86 -1.77 17.81 -0.36
N PRO A 87 -2.56 18.43 -1.26
CA PRO A 87 -3.14 19.76 -1.00
C PRO A 87 -4.36 19.73 -0.06
N GLU A 88 -4.78 18.56 0.39
CA GLU A 88 -5.97 18.33 1.22
C GLU A 88 -5.65 17.53 2.48
N ASP A 89 -6.59 17.51 3.42
CA ASP A 89 -6.46 16.71 4.64
C ASP A 89 -6.42 15.22 4.29
N ILE A 90 -5.49 14.49 4.90
CA ILE A 90 -5.36 13.03 4.76
C ILE A 90 -6.15 12.34 5.87
N ILE A 91 -7.07 11.45 5.51
CA ILE A 91 -7.80 10.61 6.47
C ILE A 91 -7.21 9.20 6.44
N VAL A 92 -6.55 8.81 7.53
CA VAL A 92 -6.01 7.47 7.72
C VAL A 92 -7.05 6.61 8.41
N SER A 93 -7.67 5.69 7.69
CA SER A 93 -8.83 4.91 8.18
C SER A 93 -8.73 3.44 7.81
N GLY A 94 -9.63 2.62 8.38
CA GLY A 94 -9.67 1.18 8.21
C GLY A 94 -8.94 0.42 9.32
N THR A 95 -9.19 -0.88 9.40
CA THR A 95 -8.50 -1.81 10.30
C THR A 95 -7.81 -2.85 9.45
N PHE A 96 -6.49 -2.95 9.60
CA PHE A 96 -5.65 -3.84 8.81
C PHE A 96 -4.85 -4.77 9.71
N TYR A 97 -4.41 -5.89 9.15
CA TYR A 97 -3.65 -6.90 9.87
C TYR A 97 -2.28 -7.12 9.22
N ASP A 98 -1.27 -7.50 10.01
CA ASP A 98 0.07 -7.76 9.50
C ASP A 98 0.03 -8.77 8.34
N LYS A 99 0.61 -8.40 7.20
CA LYS A 99 0.61 -9.21 5.96
C LYS A 99 -0.79 -9.60 5.47
N ASN A 100 -1.83 -8.83 5.82
CA ASN A 100 -3.23 -9.14 5.54
C ASN A 100 -3.71 -10.49 6.13
N ASP A 101 -3.11 -10.95 7.22
CA ASP A 101 -3.56 -12.13 7.95
C ASP A 101 -4.49 -11.72 9.11
N GLU A 102 -5.80 -11.95 8.99
CA GLU A 102 -6.80 -11.60 10.02
C GLU A 102 -6.58 -12.29 11.37
N SER A 103 -5.78 -13.36 11.42
CA SER A 103 -5.36 -14.00 12.67
C SER A 103 -4.15 -13.33 13.32
N GLY A 104 -3.49 -12.42 12.59
CA GLY A 104 -2.34 -11.66 13.03
C GLY A 104 -2.72 -10.40 13.81
N ASP A 105 -1.69 -9.63 14.18
CA ASP A 105 -1.88 -8.38 14.93
C ASP A 105 -2.45 -7.28 14.03
N ILE A 106 -3.28 -6.42 14.62
CA ILE A 106 -3.73 -5.18 13.99
C ILE A 106 -2.50 -4.31 13.72
N TYR A 107 -2.26 -3.98 12.46
CA TYR A 107 -1.05 -3.29 12.03
C TYR A 107 -1.31 -2.39 10.81
N ARG A 108 -0.91 -1.13 10.93
CA ARG A 108 -0.94 -0.16 9.82
C ARG A 108 0.35 0.65 9.77
N LYS A 109 0.98 0.74 8.60
CA LYS A 109 2.23 1.51 8.42
C LYS A 109 2.20 2.45 7.23
N LEU A 110 2.67 3.67 7.47
CA LEU A 110 3.14 4.62 6.46
C LEU A 110 4.68 4.63 6.48
N ALA A 111 5.30 4.26 5.37
CA ALA A 111 6.74 4.25 5.20
C ALA A 111 7.18 5.47 4.39
N LEU A 112 7.97 6.36 4.99
CA LEU A 112 8.50 7.54 4.32
C LEU A 112 9.99 7.38 4.03
N TYR A 113 10.39 6.20 3.54
CA TYR A 113 11.80 5.85 3.35
C TYR A 113 12.00 4.76 2.31
N SER A 114 13.21 4.73 1.74
CA SER A 114 13.70 3.61 0.94
C SER A 114 14.73 2.79 1.73
N GLN A 115 14.89 1.53 1.36
CA GLN A 115 15.88 0.65 1.97
C GLN A 115 16.53 -0.25 0.92
N ASP A 116 17.72 -0.76 1.25
CA ASP A 116 18.42 -1.76 0.45
C ASP A 116 17.95 -3.21 0.76
N GLU A 117 18.57 -4.19 0.11
CA GLU A 117 18.27 -5.62 0.29
C GLU A 117 18.57 -6.12 1.71
N ASP A 118 19.53 -5.49 2.39
CA ASP A 118 19.93 -5.80 3.77
C ASP A 118 19.06 -5.08 4.82
N ARG A 119 18.05 -4.31 4.37
CA ARG A 119 17.11 -3.51 5.19
C ARG A 119 17.74 -2.30 5.87
N ASN A 120 18.86 -1.79 5.36
CA ASN A 120 19.36 -0.50 5.80
C ASN A 120 18.52 0.60 5.13
N VAL A 121 18.14 1.61 5.91
CA VAL A 121 17.51 2.83 5.37
C VAL A 121 18.53 3.54 4.47
N THR A 122 18.14 3.83 3.23
CA THR A 122 19.01 4.46 2.23
C THR A 122 18.62 5.90 1.91
N ALA A 123 17.35 6.25 2.12
CA ALA A 123 16.84 7.61 2.03
C ALA A 123 15.56 7.74 2.85
N GLU A 124 15.26 8.98 3.24
CA GLU A 124 14.05 9.38 3.96
C GLU A 124 13.36 10.50 3.19
N PHE A 125 12.03 10.55 3.27
CA PHE A 125 11.19 11.42 2.45
C PHE A 125 10.21 12.21 3.31
N THR A 126 9.66 13.25 2.70
CA THR A 126 8.70 14.16 3.30
C THR A 126 7.32 13.98 2.68
N LEU A 127 6.31 13.78 3.52
CA LEU A 127 4.90 13.89 3.14
C LEU A 127 4.33 15.17 3.73
N GLU A 128 3.94 16.12 2.89
CA GLU A 128 3.31 17.37 3.32
C GLU A 128 1.81 17.32 3.06
N ALA A 129 1.02 17.68 4.07
CA ALA A 129 -0.41 17.94 3.95
C ALA A 129 -0.85 18.96 5.02
N PRO A 130 -1.98 19.68 4.84
CA PRO A 130 -2.47 20.59 5.87
C PRO A 130 -2.71 19.87 7.21
N LYS A 131 -3.29 18.67 7.16
CA LYS A 131 -3.60 17.85 8.34
C LYS A 131 -3.67 16.36 8.01
N MET A 132 -3.30 15.52 8.96
CA MET A 132 -3.57 14.08 8.97
C MET A 132 -4.51 13.72 10.11
N ILE A 133 -5.63 13.06 9.81
CA ILE A 133 -6.60 12.55 10.78
C ILE A 133 -6.43 11.04 10.88
N VAL A 134 -5.97 10.56 12.04
CA VAL A 134 -5.65 9.16 12.29
C VAL A 134 -6.81 8.45 12.98
N GLU A 135 -7.55 7.66 12.21
CA GLU A 135 -8.69 6.85 12.66
C GLU A 135 -8.39 5.33 12.58
N SER A 136 -7.25 4.95 12.00
CA SER A 136 -6.77 3.56 11.98
C SER A 136 -6.03 3.21 13.27
N PRO A 137 -6.38 2.10 13.96
CA PRO A 137 -5.64 1.62 15.12
C PRO A 137 -4.20 1.20 14.74
N ASN A 138 -3.28 1.34 15.70
CA ASN A 138 -1.86 0.98 15.55
C ASN A 138 -1.17 1.61 14.34
N PHE A 139 -1.62 2.79 13.91
CA PHE A 139 -1.02 3.48 12.78
C PHE A 139 0.37 3.99 13.13
N LYS A 140 1.35 3.57 12.32
CA LYS A 140 2.76 3.91 12.50
C LYS A 140 3.30 4.68 11.32
N ILE A 141 3.84 5.87 11.59
CA ILE A 141 4.69 6.59 10.64
C ILE A 141 6.14 6.15 10.90
N GLN A 142 6.79 5.58 9.89
CA GLN A 142 8.13 5.03 10.03
C GLN A 142 9.13 5.76 9.13
N ASN A 143 10.21 6.26 9.76
CA ASN A 143 11.23 7.13 9.19
C ASN A 143 10.65 8.41 8.55
N GLY A 144 11.51 9.30 8.06
CA GLY A 144 11.11 10.48 7.29
C GLY A 144 10.27 11.48 8.08
N THR A 145 9.66 12.41 7.35
CA THR A 145 8.97 13.57 7.95
C THR A 145 7.56 13.71 7.41
N PHE A 146 6.58 13.86 8.31
CA PHE A 146 5.28 14.40 7.96
C PHE A 146 5.25 15.90 8.30
N VAL A 147 4.91 16.75 7.33
CA VAL A 147 4.73 18.19 7.52
C VAL A 147 3.24 18.47 7.51
N GLY A 148 2.71 18.99 8.63
CA GLY A 148 1.28 19.16 8.86
C GLY A 148 0.87 18.83 10.29
N ASP A 149 -0.33 19.28 10.67
CA ASP A 149 -0.90 18.90 11.97
C ASP A 149 -1.43 17.46 11.95
N VAL A 150 -1.31 16.74 13.07
CA VAL A 150 -1.85 15.39 13.23
C VAL A 150 -2.94 15.40 14.30
N VAL A 151 -4.10 14.84 13.97
CA VAL A 151 -5.20 14.59 14.92
C VAL A 151 -5.36 13.08 15.09
N VAL A 152 -5.17 12.59 16.31
CA VAL A 152 -5.19 11.17 16.63
C VAL A 152 -6.51 10.81 17.29
N LYS A 153 -7.26 9.93 16.64
CA LYS A 153 -8.59 9.44 17.05
C LYS A 153 -8.67 7.93 17.27
N ALA A 154 -7.55 7.23 17.08
CA ALA A 154 -7.44 5.80 17.28
C ALA A 154 -6.24 5.46 18.17
N GLU A 155 -6.35 4.33 18.87
CA GLU A 155 -5.33 3.88 19.82
C GLU A 155 -4.04 3.43 19.13
N GLY A 156 -2.94 3.48 19.87
CA GLY A 156 -1.68 2.88 19.46
C GLY A 156 -0.95 3.62 18.33
N PHE A 157 -1.21 4.92 18.13
CA PHE A 157 -0.46 5.74 17.17
C PHE A 157 1.04 5.74 17.48
N GLN A 158 1.89 5.61 16.46
CA GLN A 158 3.34 5.45 16.65
C GLN A 158 4.16 6.34 15.71
N LEU A 159 5.24 6.89 16.27
CA LEU A 159 6.33 7.48 15.51
C LEU A 159 7.57 6.62 15.71
N ALA A 160 8.01 5.95 14.63
CA ALA A 160 9.19 5.08 14.63
C ALA A 160 10.29 5.70 13.79
N ASP A 161 11.29 6.31 14.44
CA ASP A 161 12.39 7.04 13.80
C ASP A 161 11.90 8.15 12.84
N SER A 162 10.69 8.67 13.07
CA SER A 162 10.01 9.63 12.19
C SER A 162 9.76 10.97 12.87
N LYS A 163 9.53 11.99 12.05
CA LYS A 163 9.31 13.36 12.49
C LYS A 163 7.93 13.87 12.08
N VAL A 164 7.27 14.60 12.96
CA VAL A 164 6.10 15.43 12.66
C VAL A 164 6.50 16.90 12.79
N GLU A 165 6.48 17.62 11.68
CA GLU A 165 6.60 19.07 11.61
C GLU A 165 5.22 19.72 11.68
N GLY A 166 4.69 19.77 12.89
CA GLY A 166 3.34 20.28 13.19
C GLY A 166 2.94 19.92 14.61
N ASN A 167 1.69 20.19 14.96
CA ASN A 167 1.14 19.80 16.26
C ASN A 167 0.59 18.37 16.20
N VAL A 168 0.62 17.66 17.33
CA VAL A 168 -0.08 16.38 17.49
C VAL A 168 -1.15 16.55 18.56
N THR A 169 -2.41 16.39 18.17
CA THR A 169 -3.57 16.51 19.07
C THR A 169 -4.25 15.16 19.20
N PHE A 170 -4.41 14.67 20.43
CA PHE A 170 -5.16 13.45 20.72
C PHE A 170 -6.59 13.81 21.12
N ASP A 171 -7.58 13.08 20.62
CA ASP A 171 -9.00 13.30 20.96
C ASP A 171 -9.31 12.96 22.43
N SER A 172 -8.47 12.15 23.10
CA SER A 172 -8.59 11.85 24.53
C SER A 172 -7.24 11.53 25.17
N GLN A 173 -7.19 11.57 26.51
CA GLN A 173 -6.02 11.16 27.28
C GLN A 173 -5.70 9.66 27.08
N GLU A 174 -6.72 8.81 26.96
CA GLU A 174 -6.54 7.37 26.74
C GLU A 174 -5.81 7.10 25.42
N LEU A 175 -6.13 7.86 24.36
CA LEU A 175 -5.44 7.76 23.08
C LEU A 175 -3.99 8.21 23.19
N MET A 176 -3.73 9.31 23.91
CA MET A 176 -2.37 9.80 24.17
C MET A 176 -1.55 8.79 24.96
N ASP A 177 -2.13 8.18 26.00
CA ASP A 177 -1.46 7.19 26.85
C ASP A 177 -1.14 5.89 26.09
N SER A 178 -1.92 5.57 25.06
CA SER A 178 -1.70 4.41 24.19
C SER A 178 -0.61 4.63 23.13
N ALA A 179 -0.21 5.88 22.87
CA ALA A 179 0.69 6.21 21.77
C ALA A 179 2.16 5.88 22.08
N VAL A 180 2.93 5.54 21.04
CA VAL A 180 4.37 5.22 21.13
C VAL A 180 5.16 6.27 20.37
N LEU A 181 5.68 7.27 21.08
CA LEU A 181 6.35 8.43 20.48
C LEU A 181 7.86 8.52 20.79
N ASP A 182 8.41 7.61 21.61
CA ASP A 182 9.79 7.72 22.13
C ASP A 182 10.89 7.72 21.05
N ALA A 183 10.62 7.07 19.92
CA ALA A 183 11.54 7.02 18.78
C ALA A 183 11.25 8.12 17.74
N GLY A 184 10.24 8.96 17.96
CA GLY A 184 9.85 10.03 17.06
C GLY A 184 10.21 11.42 17.58
N THR A 185 10.00 12.42 16.73
CA THR A 185 10.12 13.84 17.10
C THR A 185 8.90 14.61 16.65
N VAL A 186 8.32 15.41 17.54
CA VAL A 186 7.26 16.39 17.23
C VAL A 186 7.84 17.79 17.44
N THR A 187 7.79 18.65 16.42
CA THR A 187 8.32 20.02 16.55
C THR A 187 7.31 21.03 17.09
N GLY A 188 6.01 20.75 16.94
CA GLY A 188 4.93 21.55 17.52
C GLY A 188 4.56 21.08 18.92
N GLU A 189 3.33 21.39 19.33
CA GLU A 189 2.79 20.96 20.62
C GLU A 189 2.17 19.56 20.52
N THR A 190 2.36 18.77 21.58
CA THR A 190 1.61 17.53 21.80
C THR A 190 0.56 17.78 22.87
N THR A 191 -0.73 17.66 22.53
CA THR A 191 -1.84 18.02 23.42
C THR A 191 -3.01 17.03 23.34
N VAL A 192 -3.88 17.11 24.34
CA VAL A 192 -5.21 16.46 24.31
C VAL A 192 -6.25 17.54 24.01
N ALA A 193 -7.20 17.25 23.12
CA ALA A 193 -8.31 18.13 22.80
C ALA A 193 -9.10 18.50 24.07
N LYS A 194 -9.57 19.76 24.13
CA LYS A 194 -10.32 20.30 25.28
C LYS A 194 -11.80 19.97 25.24
#